data_AF-A0A8T7I329-F1
#
_entry.id   AF-A0A8T7I329-F1
#
_cell.length_a   1.000
_cell.length_b   1.000
_cell.length_c   1.000
_cell.angle_alpha   90.00
_cell.angle_beta   90.00
_cell.angle_gamma   90.00
#
_symmetry.space_group_name_H-M   'P 1'
#
loop_
_entity.id
_entity.type
_entity.pdbx_description
1 polymer ?
#
loop_
_entity_poly.entity_id
_entity_poly.type
_entity_poly.pdbx_seq_one_letter_code
_entity_poly.pdbx_strand_id
1 'polypeptide(L)'
;MSPLLLAVTSITKHSRRSSSWLSLYLIVGLAVFIVCGTTAIHYQPSIKQAFLDYLFPQSWQSVSEYLFEFFFETQAKQVLANLIISGSLVIASIFLFPIKERYSARFEKDQKYPIGKPEEFSLWMQGWEETRLFLFYLTAQMVILWIGYYPYQWANITSIVLSYFFLFYTFSLDIISPTLQRHRFKYSLINKLLWRSLPLTLLFGLIYSLPALLLSEWLLNIPDLNFTEVSFILFLVNLIFIALSIPAGTVLAFYLESLSYRTKPVSQFTKALGYSLAAILFISGMVLHGRLLQSLHHKSQVLKAEYDIDWSSFSAELNSFENLLDGQSLAKFSFAIDIHNPTGYDLIFENSKLVMEHNHKVISQTDIKGFEVLAGETRQVVMRLDTVSEFKSLTQLNDWSALTKDWRIEMRIELFPDMPFIIRIMGE
;
A
#
# COMPACT_ATOMS: atom_id res chain seq x y z
N MET A 1 -26.49 6.07 28.49
CA MET A 1 -25.49 5.05 28.11
C MET A 1 -24.87 5.48 26.78
N SER A 2 -23.54 5.50 26.65
CA SER A 2 -22.89 5.95 25.39
C SER A 2 -23.36 5.09 24.19
N PRO A 3 -23.64 5.67 23.01
CA PRO A 3 -24.07 4.90 21.83
C PRO A 3 -23.06 3.81 21.45
N LEU A 4 -21.77 4.06 21.67
CA LEU A 4 -20.72 3.08 21.45
C LEU A 4 -20.79 1.90 22.44
N LEU A 5 -21.07 2.17 23.71
CA LEU A 5 -21.21 1.11 24.71
C LEU A 5 -22.43 0.23 24.41
N LEU A 6 -23.53 0.83 23.94
CA LEU A 6 -24.70 0.09 23.46
C LEU A 6 -24.35 -0.77 22.25
N ALA A 7 -23.56 -0.24 21.30
CA ALA A 7 -23.12 -0.98 20.13
C ALA A 7 -22.23 -2.18 20.51
N VAL A 8 -21.21 -1.99 21.35
CA VAL A 8 -20.32 -3.08 21.78
C VAL A 8 -21.07 -4.14 22.59
N THR A 9 -21.94 -3.74 23.51
CA THR A 9 -22.74 -4.70 24.30
C THR A 9 -23.84 -5.39 23.50
N SER A 10 -24.15 -4.94 22.29
CA SER A 10 -25.16 -5.58 21.43
C SER A 10 -24.73 -6.95 20.91
N ILE A 11 -23.43 -7.23 20.87
CA ILE A 11 -22.85 -8.53 20.47
C ILE A 11 -23.37 -9.67 21.37
N THR A 12 -23.75 -9.40 22.61
CA THR A 12 -24.28 -10.45 23.49
C THR A 12 -25.79 -10.65 23.33
N LYS A 13 -26.47 -9.81 22.55
CA LYS A 13 -27.94 -9.78 22.41
C LYS A 13 -28.40 -10.49 21.14
N HIS A 14 -27.94 -11.72 20.92
CA HIS A 14 -28.40 -12.51 19.78
C HIS A 14 -29.65 -13.33 20.10
N SER A 15 -30.56 -13.39 19.12
CA SER A 15 -31.59 -14.43 19.08
C SER A 15 -30.99 -15.69 18.45
N ARG A 16 -31.66 -16.83 18.59
CA ARG A 16 -31.27 -18.06 17.91
C ARG A 16 -31.17 -17.87 16.38
N ARG A 17 -32.04 -17.05 15.80
CA ARG A 17 -32.07 -16.81 14.35
C ARG A 17 -30.95 -15.88 13.89
N SER A 18 -30.66 -14.80 14.62
CA SER A 18 -29.52 -13.94 14.29
C SER A 18 -28.18 -14.65 14.52
N SER A 19 -28.10 -15.53 15.52
CA SER A 19 -26.95 -16.42 15.72
C SER A 19 -26.73 -17.36 14.52
N SER A 20 -27.79 -17.94 13.95
CA SER A 20 -27.64 -18.80 12.76
C SER A 20 -27.08 -18.04 11.56
N TRP A 21 -27.47 -16.78 11.35
CA TRP A 21 -26.90 -15.94 10.28
C TRP A 21 -25.45 -15.54 10.54
N LEU A 22 -25.09 -15.26 11.80
CA LEU A 22 -23.69 -15.07 12.21
C LEU A 22 -22.85 -16.31 11.88
N SER A 23 -23.32 -17.50 12.28
CA SER A 23 -22.64 -18.76 11.97
C SER A 23 -22.53 -18.99 10.47
N LEU A 24 -23.59 -18.73 9.71
CA LEU A 24 -23.55 -18.85 8.25
C LEU A 24 -22.55 -17.88 7.62
N TYR A 25 -22.53 -16.62 8.07
CA TYR A 25 -21.57 -15.61 7.61
C TYR A 25 -20.13 -16.06 7.87
N LEU A 26 -19.83 -16.54 9.08
CA LEU A 26 -18.51 -17.04 9.43
C LEU A 26 -18.13 -18.30 8.64
N ILE A 27 -19.03 -19.29 8.52
CA ILE A 27 -18.74 -20.55 7.80
C ILE A 27 -18.50 -20.28 6.32
N VAL A 28 -19.38 -19.52 5.67
CA VAL A 28 -19.24 -19.22 4.23
C VAL A 28 -18.03 -18.33 4.00
N GLY A 29 -17.85 -17.29 4.83
CA GLY A 29 -16.68 -16.43 4.75
C GLY A 29 -15.38 -17.21 4.91
N LEU A 30 -15.25 -17.99 5.99
CA LEU A 30 -14.06 -18.81 6.23
C LEU A 30 -13.85 -19.82 5.10
N ALA A 31 -14.90 -20.47 4.59
CA ALA A 31 -14.76 -21.39 3.47
C ALA A 31 -14.22 -20.68 2.21
N VAL A 32 -14.79 -19.53 1.83
CA VAL A 32 -14.33 -18.73 0.69
C VAL A 32 -12.88 -18.28 0.89
N PHE A 33 -12.56 -17.70 2.03
CA PHE A 33 -11.21 -17.18 2.29
C PHE A 33 -10.17 -18.28 2.46
N ILE A 34 -10.50 -19.42 3.08
CA ILE A 34 -9.61 -20.58 3.17
C ILE A 34 -9.35 -21.15 1.78
N VAL A 35 -10.39 -21.39 0.97
CA VAL A 35 -10.22 -21.91 -0.38
C VAL A 35 -9.40 -20.94 -1.23
N CYS A 36 -9.76 -19.66 -1.27
CA CYS A 36 -9.03 -18.65 -2.04
C CYS A 36 -7.59 -18.48 -1.53
N GLY A 37 -7.39 -18.41 -0.22
CA GLY A 37 -6.08 -18.20 0.39
C GLY A 37 -5.14 -19.40 0.22
N THR A 38 -5.62 -20.61 0.47
CA THR A 38 -4.83 -21.83 0.23
C THR A 38 -4.51 -22.03 -1.25
N THR A 39 -5.45 -21.71 -2.15
CA THR A 39 -5.21 -21.71 -3.60
C THR A 39 -4.16 -20.65 -3.96
N ALA A 40 -4.26 -19.44 -3.40
CA ALA A 40 -3.31 -18.36 -3.65
C ALA A 40 -1.89 -18.70 -3.16
N ILE A 41 -1.76 -19.38 -2.02
CA ILE A 41 -0.45 -19.83 -1.49
C ILE A 41 0.10 -20.98 -2.33
N HIS A 42 -0.69 -22.01 -2.59
CA HIS A 42 -0.21 -23.22 -3.27
C HIS A 42 0.11 -23.00 -4.75
N TYR A 43 -0.68 -22.16 -5.42
CA TYR A 43 -0.52 -21.85 -6.85
C TYR A 43 0.00 -20.44 -7.09
N GLN A 44 0.68 -19.81 -6.11
CA GLN A 44 1.18 -18.44 -6.23
C GLN A 44 1.96 -18.19 -7.53
N PRO A 45 2.94 -19.03 -7.93
CA PRO A 45 3.71 -18.78 -9.14
C PRO A 45 2.85 -18.88 -10.40
N SER A 46 1.94 -19.86 -10.46
CA SER A 46 1.04 -20.06 -11.61
C SER A 46 0.00 -18.94 -11.74
N ILE A 47 -0.58 -18.49 -10.62
CA ILE A 47 -1.53 -17.38 -10.60
C ILE A 47 -0.82 -16.08 -10.99
N LYS A 48 0.37 -15.83 -10.44
CA LYS A 48 1.21 -14.68 -10.80
C LYS A 48 1.48 -14.69 -12.30
N GLN A 49 2.01 -15.78 -12.85
CA GLN A 49 2.33 -15.88 -14.27
C GLN A 49 1.09 -15.71 -15.15
N ALA A 50 -0.02 -16.37 -14.83
CA ALA A 50 -1.25 -16.23 -15.60
C ALA A 50 -1.80 -14.79 -15.60
N PHE A 51 -1.68 -14.09 -14.46
CA PHE A 51 -2.06 -12.68 -14.36
C PHE A 51 -1.13 -11.78 -15.19
N LEU A 52 0.17 -12.04 -15.14
CA LEU A 52 1.18 -11.32 -15.93
C LEU A 52 0.99 -11.54 -17.43
N ASP A 53 0.74 -12.78 -17.86
CA ASP A 53 0.48 -13.13 -19.26
C ASP A 53 -0.82 -12.50 -19.78
N TYR A 54 -1.84 -12.37 -18.92
CA TYR A 54 -3.13 -11.78 -19.31
C TYR A 54 -3.10 -10.25 -19.38
N LEU A 55 -2.42 -9.59 -18.44
CA LEU A 55 -2.43 -8.13 -18.34
C LEU A 55 -1.28 -7.44 -19.06
N PHE A 56 -0.14 -8.10 -19.20
CA PHE A 56 1.09 -7.46 -19.66
C PHE A 56 1.75 -8.24 -20.80
N PRO A 57 2.27 -7.55 -21.82
CA PRO A 57 3.21 -8.16 -22.76
C PRO A 57 4.42 -8.74 -22.01
N GLN A 58 5.07 -9.78 -22.55
CA GLN A 58 6.25 -10.42 -21.93
C GLN A 58 7.35 -9.41 -21.57
N SER A 59 7.55 -8.38 -22.40
CA SER A 59 8.54 -7.31 -22.15
C SER A 59 8.25 -6.44 -20.91
N TRP A 60 7.01 -6.47 -20.40
CA TRP A 60 6.54 -5.73 -19.23
C TRP A 60 6.45 -6.58 -17.96
N GLN A 61 6.56 -7.91 -18.06
CA GLN A 61 6.38 -8.79 -16.91
C GLN A 61 7.45 -8.55 -15.84
N SER A 62 8.73 -8.49 -16.22
CA SER A 62 9.81 -8.17 -15.28
C SER A 62 9.62 -6.80 -14.61
N VAL A 63 9.12 -5.81 -15.36
CA VAL A 63 8.85 -4.46 -14.84
C VAL A 63 7.77 -4.47 -13.79
N SER A 64 6.73 -5.27 -13.98
CA SER A 64 5.65 -5.40 -13.00
C SER A 64 6.13 -6.03 -11.68
N GLU A 65 7.13 -6.91 -11.74
CA GLU A 65 7.75 -7.51 -10.55
C GLU A 65 8.57 -6.47 -9.80
N TYR A 66 9.37 -5.67 -10.51
CA TYR A 66 10.08 -4.54 -9.90
C TYR A 66 9.13 -3.50 -9.32
N LEU A 67 7.99 -3.25 -9.97
CA LEU A 67 6.99 -2.32 -9.43
C LEU A 67 6.39 -2.85 -8.14
N PHE A 68 6.13 -4.16 -8.09
CA PHE A 68 5.65 -4.82 -6.89
C PHE A 68 6.68 -4.65 -5.76
N GLU A 69 7.94 -4.98 -6.00
CA GLU A 69 9.02 -4.81 -5.01
C GLU A 69 9.17 -3.35 -4.57
N PHE A 70 9.25 -2.42 -5.53
CA PHE A 70 9.30 -0.98 -5.28
C PHE A 70 8.13 -0.52 -4.40
N PHE A 71 6.92 -0.99 -4.69
CA PHE A 71 5.74 -0.70 -3.91
C PHE A 71 5.86 -1.16 -2.45
N PHE A 72 6.41 -2.36 -2.20
CA PHE A 72 6.58 -2.86 -0.84
C PHE A 72 7.72 -2.20 -0.08
N GLU A 73 8.83 -1.92 -0.75
CA GLU A 73 10.01 -1.33 -0.12
C GLU A 73 9.81 0.14 0.23
N THR A 74 9.05 0.88 -0.58
CA THR A 74 8.86 2.32 -0.37
C THR A 74 7.74 2.66 0.61
N GLN A 75 6.78 1.76 0.80
CA GLN A 75 5.64 2.03 1.68
C GLN A 75 5.96 1.64 3.12
N ALA A 76 5.49 2.46 4.07
CA ALA A 76 5.55 2.08 5.47
C ALA A 76 4.76 0.79 5.73
N LYS A 77 5.31 -0.10 6.58
CA LYS A 77 4.64 -1.36 6.96
C LYS A 77 3.21 -1.16 7.44
N GLN A 78 2.94 -0.05 8.14
CA GLN A 78 1.60 0.32 8.62
C GLN A 78 0.64 0.64 7.46
N VAL A 79 1.10 1.31 6.41
CA VAL A 79 0.28 1.62 5.24
C VAL A 79 -0.07 0.32 4.50
N LEU A 80 0.89 -0.60 4.38
CA LEU A 80 0.68 -1.92 3.78
C LEU A 80 -0.31 -2.77 4.60
N ALA A 81 -0.15 -2.82 5.93
CA ALA A 81 -1.09 -3.49 6.82
C ALA A 81 -2.51 -2.92 6.68
N ASN A 82 -2.64 -1.59 6.69
CA ASN A 82 -3.93 -0.91 6.53
C ASN A 82 -4.56 -1.19 5.16
N LEU A 83 -3.74 -1.28 4.10
CA LEU A 83 -4.19 -1.66 2.77
C LEU A 83 -4.71 -3.10 2.74
N ILE A 84 -4.01 -4.06 3.35
CA ILE A 84 -4.47 -5.46 3.45
C ILE A 84 -5.81 -5.51 4.20
N ILE A 85 -5.89 -4.90 5.37
CA ILE A 85 -7.11 -4.93 6.20
C ILE A 85 -8.28 -4.25 5.46
N SER A 86 -8.06 -3.09 4.84
CA SER A 86 -9.08 -2.40 4.04
C SER A 86 -9.49 -3.21 2.80
N GLY A 87 -8.53 -3.82 2.11
CA GLY A 87 -8.78 -4.69 0.97
C GLY A 87 -9.62 -5.90 1.35
N SER A 88 -9.34 -6.51 2.50
CA SER A 88 -10.13 -7.63 3.03
C SER A 88 -11.59 -7.24 3.30
N LEU A 89 -11.82 -6.02 3.80
CA LEU A 89 -13.16 -5.48 4.03
C LEU A 89 -13.93 -5.31 2.72
N VAL A 90 -13.28 -4.75 1.68
CA VAL A 90 -13.87 -4.60 0.34
C VAL A 90 -14.20 -5.97 -0.26
N ILE A 91 -13.28 -6.93 -0.19
CA ILE A 91 -13.48 -8.29 -0.70
C ILE A 91 -14.64 -8.97 0.05
N ALA A 92 -14.66 -8.89 1.39
CA ALA A 92 -15.76 -9.42 2.19
C ALA A 92 -17.10 -8.73 1.86
N SER A 93 -17.09 -7.43 1.61
CA SER A 93 -18.26 -6.70 1.12
C SER A 93 -18.70 -7.24 -0.26
N ILE A 94 -17.81 -7.45 -1.22
CA ILE A 94 -18.22 -7.98 -2.55
C ILE A 94 -18.82 -9.39 -2.45
N PHE A 95 -18.16 -10.33 -1.76
CA PHE A 95 -18.55 -11.74 -1.77
C PHE A 95 -19.62 -12.10 -0.72
N LEU A 96 -19.63 -11.40 0.41
CA LEU A 96 -20.49 -11.76 1.55
C LEU A 96 -21.61 -10.74 1.80
N PHE A 97 -21.76 -9.70 0.97
CA PHE A 97 -22.80 -8.68 1.16
C PHE A 97 -24.22 -9.26 1.33
N PRO A 98 -24.69 -10.22 0.51
CA PRO A 98 -26.05 -10.76 0.69
C PRO A 98 -26.26 -11.40 2.07
N ILE A 99 -25.23 -12.07 2.61
CA ILE A 99 -25.29 -12.72 3.92
C ILE A 99 -25.18 -11.66 5.03
N LYS A 100 -24.25 -10.71 4.89
CA LYS A 100 -24.07 -9.54 5.78
C LYS A 100 -25.40 -8.80 5.96
N GLU A 101 -26.07 -8.53 4.85
CA GLU A 101 -27.32 -7.78 4.82
C GLU A 101 -28.46 -8.54 5.48
N ARG A 102 -28.62 -9.84 5.18
CA ARG A 102 -29.61 -10.71 5.85
C ARG A 102 -29.36 -10.84 7.34
N TYR A 103 -28.10 -10.92 7.74
CA TYR A 103 -27.70 -10.99 9.15
C TYR A 103 -28.05 -9.69 9.88
N SER A 104 -27.65 -8.54 9.34
CA SER A 104 -28.03 -7.21 9.86
C SER A 104 -29.55 -7.07 9.96
N ALA A 105 -30.29 -7.41 8.91
CA ALA A 105 -31.76 -7.32 8.88
C ALA A 105 -32.44 -8.19 9.93
N ARG A 106 -31.93 -9.41 10.13
CA ARG A 106 -32.48 -10.29 11.15
C ARG A 106 -32.21 -9.74 12.53
N PHE A 107 -31.01 -9.25 12.78
CA PHE A 107 -30.64 -8.64 14.06
C PHE A 107 -31.52 -7.42 14.39
N GLU A 108 -31.68 -6.51 13.43
CA GLU A 108 -32.55 -5.33 13.55
C GLU A 108 -33.99 -5.70 13.94
N LYS A 109 -34.56 -6.69 13.25
CA LYS A 109 -35.91 -7.19 13.54
C LYS A 109 -36.03 -7.82 14.91
N ASP A 110 -35.03 -8.56 15.35
CA ASP A 110 -35.02 -9.23 16.66
C ASP A 110 -34.94 -8.21 17.81
N GLN A 111 -34.23 -7.10 17.61
CA GLN A 111 -34.17 -5.99 18.58
C GLN A 111 -35.41 -5.09 18.57
N LYS A 112 -36.35 -5.30 17.64
CA LYS A 112 -37.58 -4.50 17.48
C LYS A 112 -37.29 -3.00 17.38
N TYR A 113 -36.25 -2.62 16.63
CA TYR A 113 -36.01 -1.21 16.40
C TYR A 113 -37.23 -0.59 15.70
N PRO A 114 -37.68 0.61 16.12
CA PRO A 114 -38.91 1.24 15.63
C PRO A 114 -38.79 1.80 14.21
N ILE A 115 -37.80 1.33 13.44
CA ILE A 115 -37.61 1.74 12.07
C ILE A 115 -38.74 1.14 11.25
N GLY A 116 -39.31 1.93 10.35
CA GLY A 116 -40.43 1.54 9.52
C GLY A 116 -40.17 0.26 8.71
N LYS A 117 -41.12 -0.12 7.85
CA LYS A 117 -40.88 -1.27 6.97
C LYS A 117 -39.65 -0.97 6.08
N PRO A 118 -38.73 -1.94 5.90
CA PRO A 118 -37.62 -1.83 4.97
C PRO A 118 -38.09 -1.34 3.59
N GLU A 119 -37.44 -0.33 3.05
CA GLU A 119 -37.69 0.18 1.71
C GLU A 119 -36.40 0.17 0.90
N GLU A 120 -36.07 -0.95 0.28
CA GLU A 120 -34.82 -1.07 -0.46
C GLU A 120 -34.82 -0.20 -1.73
N PHE A 121 -33.62 0.23 -2.13
CA PHE A 121 -33.40 0.79 -3.47
C PHE A 121 -33.56 -0.30 -4.54
N SER A 122 -33.85 0.12 -5.78
CA SER A 122 -33.74 -0.80 -6.91
C SER A 122 -32.30 -1.28 -7.09
N LEU A 123 -32.11 -2.50 -7.59
CA LEU A 123 -30.78 -3.11 -7.77
C LEU A 123 -29.81 -2.23 -8.56
N TRP A 124 -30.29 -1.58 -9.63
CA TRP A 124 -29.48 -0.64 -10.41
C TRP A 124 -28.96 0.53 -9.57
N MET A 125 -29.81 1.08 -8.72
CA MET A 125 -29.44 2.20 -7.86
C MET A 125 -28.49 1.77 -6.74
N GLN A 126 -28.64 0.56 -6.21
CA GLN A 126 -27.67 -0.04 -5.29
C GLN A 126 -26.31 -0.19 -5.97
N GLY A 127 -26.25 -0.82 -7.16
CA GLY A 127 -25.00 -0.98 -7.91
C GLY A 127 -24.31 0.35 -8.24
N TRP A 128 -25.07 1.39 -8.53
CA TRP A 128 -24.53 2.74 -8.76
C TRP A 128 -23.95 3.38 -7.49
N GLU A 129 -24.61 3.22 -6.36
CA GLU A 129 -24.11 3.70 -5.06
C GLU A 129 -22.85 2.93 -4.64
N GLU A 130 -22.79 1.61 -4.81
CA GLU A 130 -21.60 0.79 -4.55
C GLU A 130 -20.43 1.15 -5.47
N THR A 131 -20.70 1.42 -6.76
CA THR A 131 -19.65 1.87 -7.71
C THR A 131 -19.02 3.19 -7.26
N ARG A 132 -19.83 4.12 -6.75
CA ARG A 132 -19.32 5.39 -6.20
C ARG A 132 -18.47 5.18 -4.97
N LEU A 133 -18.86 4.26 -4.10
CA LEU A 133 -18.10 3.90 -2.90
C LEU A 133 -16.76 3.27 -3.28
N PHE A 134 -16.76 2.34 -4.24
CA PHE A 134 -15.56 1.72 -4.76
C PHE A 134 -14.58 2.75 -5.36
N LEU A 135 -15.08 3.68 -6.18
CA LEU A 135 -14.26 4.76 -6.75
C LEU A 135 -13.68 5.68 -5.66
N PHE A 136 -14.45 5.96 -4.60
CA PHE A 136 -13.94 6.70 -3.45
C PHE A 136 -12.80 5.95 -2.75
N TYR A 137 -12.94 4.63 -2.54
CA TYR A 137 -11.90 3.81 -1.92
C TYR A 137 -10.63 3.76 -2.76
N LEU A 138 -10.78 3.50 -4.06
CA LEU A 138 -9.67 3.48 -5.00
C LEU A 138 -8.94 4.83 -5.05
N THR A 139 -9.68 5.93 -5.16
CA THR A 139 -9.10 7.28 -5.23
C THR A 139 -8.33 7.62 -3.95
N ALA A 140 -8.92 7.39 -2.78
CA ALA A 140 -8.28 7.67 -1.50
C ALA A 140 -7.00 6.84 -1.33
N GLN A 141 -7.05 5.54 -1.65
CA GLN A 141 -5.89 4.67 -1.54
C GLN A 141 -4.77 5.07 -2.50
N MET A 142 -5.09 5.44 -3.75
CA MET A 142 -4.11 5.94 -4.71
C MET A 142 -3.38 7.19 -4.18
N VAL A 143 -4.12 8.14 -3.59
CA VAL A 143 -3.52 9.35 -3.01
C VAL A 143 -2.62 9.01 -1.83
N ILE A 144 -3.08 8.14 -0.92
CA ILE A 144 -2.30 7.70 0.25
C ILE A 144 -0.98 7.06 -0.18
N LEU A 145 -1.03 6.13 -1.13
CA LEU A 145 0.14 5.44 -1.66
C LEU A 145 1.08 6.40 -2.38
N TRP A 146 0.53 7.32 -3.18
CA TRP A 146 1.34 8.32 -3.89
C TRP A 146 2.15 9.19 -2.94
N ILE A 147 1.54 9.65 -1.85
CA ILE A 147 2.24 10.41 -0.80
C ILE A 147 3.32 9.53 -0.16
N GLY A 148 3.03 8.25 0.07
CA GLY A 148 3.96 7.29 0.68
C GLY A 148 5.23 7.00 -0.13
N TYR A 149 5.24 7.23 -1.45
CA TYR A 149 6.43 6.97 -2.27
C TYR A 149 7.57 7.98 -2.05
N TYR A 150 7.28 9.16 -1.50
CA TYR A 150 8.30 10.19 -1.31
C TYR A 150 9.16 9.88 -0.07
N PRO A 151 10.50 9.98 -0.16
CA PRO A 151 11.42 9.61 0.93
C PRO A 151 11.46 10.64 2.08
N TYR A 152 10.50 11.55 2.15
CA TYR A 152 10.44 12.59 3.18
C TYR A 152 9.68 12.12 4.41
N GLN A 153 10.18 12.46 5.61
CA GLN A 153 9.54 12.10 6.87
C GLN A 153 8.09 12.61 6.97
N TRP A 154 7.81 13.83 6.50
CA TRP A 154 6.46 14.39 6.51
C TRP A 154 5.50 13.61 5.61
N ALA A 155 5.99 13.13 4.46
CA ALA A 155 5.20 12.38 3.49
C ALA A 155 4.87 11.00 4.07
N ASN A 156 5.87 10.32 4.65
CA ASN A 156 5.69 9.07 5.37
C ASN A 156 4.64 9.21 6.50
N ILE A 157 4.81 10.16 7.42
CA ILE A 157 3.84 10.39 8.51
C ILE A 157 2.44 10.68 7.97
N THR A 158 2.34 11.50 6.93
CA THR A 158 1.06 11.86 6.31
C THR A 158 0.37 10.64 5.71
N SER A 159 1.10 9.80 4.97
CA SER A 159 0.56 8.56 4.38
C SER A 159 0.07 7.60 5.47
N ILE A 160 0.82 7.44 6.57
CA ILE A 160 0.44 6.60 7.71
C ILE A 160 -0.84 7.14 8.36
N VAL A 161 -0.89 8.42 8.71
CA VAL A 161 -2.06 9.04 9.36
C VAL A 161 -3.29 8.94 8.48
N LEU A 162 -3.16 9.25 7.19
CA LEU A 162 -4.27 9.13 6.24
C LEU A 162 -4.73 7.67 6.07
N SER A 163 -3.81 6.70 6.06
CA SER A 163 -4.16 5.27 5.95
C SER A 163 -4.95 4.77 7.15
N TYR A 164 -4.59 5.18 8.38
CA TYR A 164 -5.36 4.86 9.59
C TYR A 164 -6.72 5.55 9.59
N PHE A 165 -6.75 6.84 9.28
CA PHE A 165 -8.00 7.59 9.17
C PHE A 165 -8.95 6.94 8.16
N PHE A 166 -8.41 6.58 6.99
CA PHE A 166 -9.14 5.90 5.93
C PHE A 166 -9.68 4.56 6.43
N LEU A 167 -8.83 3.67 6.96
CA LEU A 167 -9.24 2.37 7.50
C LEU A 167 -10.36 2.50 8.54
N PHE A 168 -10.20 3.35 9.55
CA PHE A 168 -11.21 3.49 10.60
C PHE A 168 -12.52 4.05 10.07
N TYR A 169 -12.45 5.02 9.16
CA TYR A 169 -13.64 5.60 8.56
C TYR A 169 -14.37 4.61 7.65
N THR A 170 -13.66 3.91 6.76
CA THR A 170 -14.25 2.98 5.80
C THR A 170 -14.76 1.72 6.46
N PHE A 171 -14.10 1.23 7.53
CA PHE A 171 -14.63 0.14 8.34
C PHE A 171 -16.01 0.48 8.89
N SER A 172 -16.16 1.66 9.50
CA SER A 172 -17.45 2.12 9.99
C SER A 172 -18.47 2.31 8.86
N LEU A 173 -18.05 2.91 7.74
CA LEU A 173 -18.92 3.13 6.59
C LEU A 173 -19.47 1.80 6.05
N ASP A 174 -18.65 0.78 5.83
CA ASP A 174 -19.06 -0.52 5.26
C ASP A 174 -20.01 -1.33 6.15
N ILE A 175 -19.91 -1.14 7.46
CA ILE A 175 -20.71 -1.89 8.45
C ILE A 175 -22.02 -1.15 8.78
N ILE A 176 -21.99 0.18 8.83
CA ILE A 176 -23.17 1.01 9.15
C ILE A 176 -24.07 1.23 7.93
N SER A 177 -23.48 1.38 6.74
CA SER A 177 -24.22 1.74 5.52
C SER A 177 -25.34 0.78 5.13
N PRO A 178 -25.18 -0.57 5.19
CA PRO A 178 -26.24 -1.48 4.75
C PRO A 178 -27.56 -1.26 5.49
N THR A 179 -27.51 -1.09 6.81
CA THR A 179 -28.69 -0.78 7.63
C THR A 179 -29.35 0.54 7.20
N LEU A 180 -28.56 1.60 6.99
CA LEU A 180 -29.11 2.91 6.55
C LEU A 180 -29.64 2.86 5.11
N GLN A 181 -28.95 2.16 4.20
CA GLN A 181 -29.36 2.02 2.80
C GLN A 181 -30.69 1.28 2.66
N ARG A 182 -30.97 0.30 3.54
CA ARG A 182 -32.28 -0.38 3.59
C ARG A 182 -33.44 0.57 3.89
N HIS A 183 -33.15 1.73 4.47
CA HIS A 183 -34.10 2.80 4.76
C HIS A 183 -33.95 3.99 3.79
N ARG A 184 -33.42 3.75 2.59
CA ARG A 184 -33.23 4.70 1.48
C ARG A 184 -32.27 5.86 1.75
N PHE A 185 -31.30 5.67 2.64
CA PHE A 185 -30.23 6.64 2.77
C PHE A 185 -29.21 6.44 1.65
N LYS A 186 -28.97 7.50 0.87
CA LYS A 186 -27.88 7.53 -0.14
C LYS A 186 -26.54 7.76 0.56
N TYR A 187 -25.42 7.32 -0.02
CA TYR A 187 -24.09 7.49 0.56
C TYR A 187 -23.74 8.95 0.85
N SER A 188 -24.24 9.90 0.05
CA SER A 188 -24.06 11.33 0.33
C SER A 188 -24.61 11.76 1.69
N LEU A 189 -25.78 11.24 2.10
CA LEU A 189 -26.36 11.53 3.41
C LEU A 189 -25.68 10.70 4.51
N ILE A 190 -25.38 9.43 4.24
CA ILE A 190 -24.66 8.55 5.18
C ILE A 190 -23.31 9.17 5.55
N ASN A 191 -22.49 9.53 4.58
CA ASN A 191 -21.21 10.19 4.82
C ASN A 191 -21.39 11.48 5.63
N LYS A 192 -22.39 12.31 5.29
CA LYS A 192 -22.67 13.53 6.08
C LYS A 192 -23.01 13.22 7.54
N LEU A 193 -23.76 12.16 7.82
CA LEU A 193 -24.06 11.72 9.19
C LEU A 193 -22.81 11.21 9.91
N LEU A 194 -22.01 10.38 9.23
CA LEU A 194 -20.76 9.86 9.79
C LEU A 194 -19.75 10.97 10.10
N TRP A 195 -19.63 11.98 9.23
CA TRP A 195 -18.81 13.17 9.46
C TRP A 195 -19.33 14.03 10.61
N ARG A 196 -20.65 14.18 10.75
CA ARG A 196 -21.25 14.89 11.89
C ARG A 196 -20.97 14.19 13.22
N SER A 197 -20.81 12.87 13.19
CA SER A 197 -20.46 12.02 14.32
C SER A 197 -19.05 11.45 14.20
N LEU A 198 -18.10 12.21 13.61
CA LEU A 198 -16.77 11.71 13.26
C LEU A 198 -16.04 10.98 14.40
N PRO A 199 -15.98 11.50 15.65
CA PRO A 199 -15.31 10.77 16.72
C PRO A 199 -15.91 9.39 17.00
N LEU A 200 -17.25 9.28 16.93
CA LEU A 200 -17.95 8.02 17.12
C LEU A 200 -17.69 7.06 15.96
N THR A 201 -17.70 7.58 14.73
CA THR A 201 -17.36 6.82 13.51
C THR A 201 -15.93 6.28 13.58
N LEU A 202 -14.93 7.11 13.89
CA LEU A 202 -13.54 6.68 13.96
C LEU A 202 -13.30 5.71 15.11
N LEU A 203 -13.91 5.94 16.27
CA LEU A 203 -13.74 5.07 17.43
C LEU A 203 -14.39 3.69 17.21
N PHE A 204 -15.54 3.64 16.52
CA PHE A 204 -16.13 2.36 16.10
C PHE A 204 -15.17 1.58 15.20
N GLY A 205 -14.67 2.22 14.14
CA GLY A 205 -13.73 1.61 13.21
C GLY A 205 -12.48 1.11 13.92
N LEU A 206 -11.86 1.97 14.73
CA LEU A 206 -10.70 1.63 15.55
C LEU A 206 -10.94 0.38 16.40
N ILE A 207 -12.03 0.30 17.15
CA ILE A 207 -12.30 -0.83 18.06
C ILE A 207 -12.33 -2.17 17.30
N TYR A 208 -12.94 -2.20 16.12
CA TYR A 208 -13.09 -3.44 15.36
C TYR A 208 -11.91 -3.73 14.43
N SER A 209 -11.11 -2.75 14.03
CA SER A 209 -9.88 -2.97 13.27
C SER A 209 -8.65 -3.20 14.16
N LEU A 210 -8.65 -2.72 15.41
CA LEU A 210 -7.49 -2.77 16.32
C LEU A 210 -6.90 -4.18 16.48
N PRO A 211 -7.68 -5.26 16.65
CA PRO A 211 -7.10 -6.59 16.78
C PRO A 211 -6.33 -7.04 15.53
N ALA A 212 -6.85 -6.75 14.34
CA ALA A 212 -6.16 -7.03 13.07
C ALA A 212 -4.91 -6.15 12.91
N LEU A 213 -4.95 -4.91 13.39
CA LEU A 213 -3.80 -4.00 13.37
C LEU A 213 -2.66 -4.48 14.28
N LEU A 214 -2.96 -4.79 15.54
CA LEU A 214 -1.96 -5.30 16.47
C LEU A 214 -1.35 -6.61 15.96
N LEU A 215 -2.18 -7.49 15.38
CA LEU A 215 -1.70 -8.71 14.76
C LEU A 215 -0.81 -8.43 13.53
N SER A 216 -1.16 -7.44 12.71
CA SER A 216 -0.38 -7.09 11.51
C SER A 216 1.01 -6.58 11.84
N GLU A 217 1.13 -5.79 12.91
CA GLU A 217 2.43 -5.28 13.39
C GLU A 217 3.33 -6.43 13.86
N TRP A 218 2.73 -7.45 14.49
CA TRP A 218 3.47 -8.66 14.87
C TRP A 218 3.86 -9.50 13.64
N LEU A 219 2.91 -9.80 12.75
CA LEU A 219 3.13 -10.66 11.57
C LEU A 219 4.15 -10.09 10.59
N LEU A 220 4.12 -8.79 10.30
CA LEU A 220 5.03 -8.12 9.36
C LEU A 220 6.48 -8.01 9.85
N ASN A 221 6.75 -8.46 11.09
CA ASN A 221 8.10 -8.52 11.66
C ASN A 221 8.61 -9.96 11.79
N ILE A 222 7.84 -10.97 11.36
CA ILE A 222 8.30 -12.36 11.32
C ILE A 222 9.01 -12.60 9.98
N PRO A 223 10.31 -12.94 9.98
CA PRO A 223 11.10 -13.06 8.74
C PRO A 223 10.69 -14.25 7.87
N ASP A 224 10.13 -15.31 8.47
CA ASP A 224 9.78 -16.54 7.75
C ASP A 224 8.44 -16.47 7.01
N LEU A 225 7.63 -15.45 7.25
CA LEU A 225 6.32 -15.31 6.62
C LEU A 225 6.40 -14.43 5.38
N ASN A 226 5.93 -14.96 4.25
CA ASN A 226 5.79 -14.16 3.05
C ASN A 226 4.55 -13.25 3.12
N PHE A 227 4.50 -12.24 2.27
CA PHE A 227 3.41 -11.26 2.26
C PHE A 227 2.02 -11.88 2.02
N THR A 228 1.94 -12.93 1.20
CA THR A 228 0.69 -13.64 0.90
C THR A 228 0.16 -14.38 2.13
N GLU A 229 1.04 -15.02 2.90
CA GLU A 229 0.73 -15.69 4.17
C GLU A 229 0.27 -14.69 5.22
N VAL A 230 0.99 -13.57 5.39
CA VAL A 230 0.57 -12.49 6.29
C VAL A 230 -0.81 -11.96 5.90
N SER A 231 -1.03 -11.69 4.61
CA SER A 231 -2.33 -11.24 4.10
C SER A 231 -3.45 -12.24 4.38
N PHE A 232 -3.18 -13.53 4.17
CA PHE A 232 -4.13 -14.60 4.43
C PHE A 232 -4.54 -14.68 5.91
N ILE A 233 -3.57 -14.66 6.83
CA ILE A 233 -3.85 -14.70 8.28
C ILE A 233 -4.66 -13.47 8.69
N LEU A 234 -4.26 -12.27 8.21
CA LEU A 234 -4.97 -11.03 8.52
C LEU A 234 -6.40 -11.03 7.98
N PHE A 235 -6.64 -11.59 6.79
CA PHE A 235 -7.98 -11.71 6.23
C PHE A 235 -8.88 -12.59 7.11
N LEU A 236 -8.39 -13.76 7.55
CA LEU A 236 -9.16 -14.66 8.41
C LEU A 236 -9.53 -14.01 9.75
N VAL A 237 -8.56 -13.34 10.37
CA VAL A 237 -8.80 -12.66 11.65
C VAL A 237 -9.74 -11.48 11.47
N ASN A 238 -9.55 -10.66 10.43
CA ASN A 238 -10.41 -9.51 10.18
C ASN A 238 -11.86 -9.93 9.87
N LEU A 239 -12.07 -11.07 9.18
CA LEU A 239 -13.42 -11.60 8.93
C LEU A 239 -14.20 -11.83 10.23
N ILE A 240 -13.54 -12.32 11.29
CA ILE A 240 -14.18 -12.53 12.60
C ILE A 240 -14.66 -11.18 13.16
N PHE A 241 -13.81 -10.16 13.12
CA PHE A 241 -14.17 -8.84 13.64
C PHE A 241 -15.20 -8.11 12.77
N ILE A 242 -15.19 -8.31 11.45
CA ILE A 242 -16.27 -7.89 10.57
C ILE A 242 -17.58 -8.53 11.03
N ALA A 243 -17.61 -9.85 11.23
CA ALA A 243 -18.81 -10.56 11.66
C ALA A 243 -19.35 -10.06 13.01
N LEU A 244 -18.46 -9.78 13.96
CA LEU A 244 -18.81 -9.25 15.28
C LEU A 244 -19.24 -7.78 15.25
N SER A 245 -18.77 -7.01 14.27
CA SER A 245 -19.13 -5.60 14.15
C SER A 245 -20.52 -5.38 13.55
N ILE A 246 -21.08 -6.32 12.81
CA ILE A 246 -22.39 -6.18 12.14
C ILE A 246 -23.53 -5.83 13.12
N PRO A 247 -23.73 -6.55 14.25
CA PRO A 247 -24.73 -6.17 15.26
C PRO A 247 -24.51 -4.76 15.81
N ALA A 248 -23.25 -4.48 16.17
CA ALA A 248 -22.86 -3.20 16.76
C ALA A 248 -23.09 -2.04 15.79
N GLY A 249 -22.73 -2.22 14.52
CA GLY A 249 -22.97 -1.24 13.46
C GLY A 249 -24.45 -1.08 13.14
N THR A 250 -25.27 -2.13 13.28
CA THR A 250 -26.74 -2.04 13.16
C THR A 250 -27.32 -1.16 14.27
N VAL A 251 -26.85 -1.30 15.52
CA VAL A 251 -27.25 -0.43 16.64
C VAL A 251 -26.80 1.01 16.40
N LEU A 252 -25.58 1.19 15.93
CA LEU A 252 -25.02 2.51 15.66
C LEU A 252 -25.74 3.20 14.49
N ALA A 253 -26.10 2.47 13.44
CA ALA A 253 -26.91 2.95 12.33
C ALA A 253 -28.25 3.48 12.82
N PHE A 254 -28.95 2.75 13.70
CA PHE A 254 -30.20 3.23 14.30
C PHE A 254 -30.01 4.52 15.09
N TYR A 255 -28.94 4.62 15.87
CA TYR A 255 -28.62 5.86 16.57
C TYR A 255 -28.39 7.02 15.59
N LEU A 256 -27.62 6.81 14.53
CA LEU A 256 -27.33 7.83 13.52
C LEU A 256 -28.55 8.23 12.68
N GLU A 257 -29.45 7.28 12.42
CA GLU A 257 -30.73 7.53 11.77
C GLU A 257 -31.58 8.50 12.59
N SER A 258 -31.62 8.37 13.91
CA SER A 258 -32.34 9.32 14.78
C SER A 258 -31.78 10.76 14.66
N LEU A 259 -30.50 10.92 14.31
CA LEU A 259 -29.87 12.21 14.04
C LEU A 259 -30.16 12.74 12.64
N SER A 260 -30.66 11.90 11.73
CA SER A 260 -30.96 12.26 10.35
C SER A 260 -32.13 13.23 10.20
N TYR A 261 -33.15 13.14 11.06
CA TYR A 261 -34.26 14.09 11.10
C TYR A 261 -33.79 15.54 11.28
N ARG A 262 -32.61 15.74 11.89
CA ARG A 262 -31.98 17.05 12.10
C ARG A 262 -30.89 17.38 11.07
N THR A 263 -30.73 16.54 10.05
CA THR A 263 -29.66 16.65 9.06
C THR A 263 -30.26 16.92 7.69
N LYS A 264 -30.14 18.17 7.23
CA LYS A 264 -30.57 18.55 5.89
C LYS A 264 -29.85 17.70 4.82
N PRO A 265 -30.48 17.39 3.69
CA PRO A 265 -29.80 16.73 2.58
C PRO A 265 -28.57 17.54 2.14
N VAL A 266 -27.58 16.86 1.54
CA VAL A 266 -26.40 17.53 0.98
C VAL A 266 -26.86 18.43 -0.17
N SER A 267 -26.43 19.70 -0.17
CA SER A 267 -26.74 20.65 -1.23
C SER A 267 -26.14 20.21 -2.56
N GLN A 268 -26.73 20.62 -3.68
CA GLN A 268 -26.20 20.26 -5.01
C GLN A 268 -24.79 20.82 -5.24
N PHE A 269 -24.52 22.03 -4.73
CA PHE A 269 -23.18 22.62 -4.79
C PHE A 269 -22.12 21.77 -4.07
N THR A 270 -22.39 21.35 -2.83
CA THR A 270 -21.45 20.50 -2.08
C THR A 270 -21.26 19.14 -2.73
N LYS A 271 -22.32 18.55 -3.31
CA LYS A 271 -22.20 17.31 -4.08
C LYS A 271 -21.30 17.51 -5.30
N ALA A 272 -21.56 18.55 -6.10
CA ALA A 272 -20.77 18.86 -7.29
C ALA A 272 -19.29 19.07 -6.92
N LEU A 273 -19.01 19.87 -5.90
CA LEU A 273 -17.64 20.09 -5.43
C LEU A 273 -16.95 18.80 -4.99
N GLY A 274 -17.63 17.97 -4.19
CA GLY A 274 -17.08 16.70 -3.70
C GLY A 274 -16.78 15.72 -4.84
N TYR A 275 -17.68 15.58 -5.81
CA TYR A 275 -17.46 14.73 -6.98
C TYR A 275 -16.39 15.29 -7.91
N SER A 276 -16.33 16.60 -8.14
CA SER A 276 -15.28 17.22 -8.94
C SER A 276 -13.91 17.02 -8.31
N LEU A 277 -13.78 17.19 -6.99
CA LEU A 277 -12.53 16.95 -6.28
C LEU A 277 -12.12 15.48 -6.38
N ALA A 278 -13.05 14.54 -6.14
CA ALA A 278 -12.77 13.12 -6.27
C ALA A 278 -12.34 12.75 -7.70
N ALA A 279 -12.99 13.30 -8.72
CA ALA A 279 -12.62 13.08 -10.11
C ALA A 279 -11.23 13.64 -10.45
N ILE A 280 -10.90 14.85 -10.00
CA ILE A 280 -9.57 15.44 -10.19
C ILE A 280 -8.50 14.60 -9.52
N LEU A 281 -8.73 14.16 -8.27
CA LEU A 281 -7.80 13.32 -7.53
C LEU A 281 -7.62 11.96 -8.21
N PHE A 282 -8.72 11.35 -8.68
CA PHE A 282 -8.67 10.08 -9.38
C PHE A 282 -7.88 10.18 -10.69
N ILE A 283 -8.20 11.16 -11.54
CA ILE A 283 -7.51 11.37 -12.82
C ILE A 283 -6.03 11.69 -12.58
N SER A 284 -5.74 12.58 -11.64
CA SER A 284 -4.35 12.92 -11.27
C SER A 284 -3.60 11.69 -10.78
N GLY A 285 -4.23 10.91 -9.90
CA GLY A 285 -3.68 9.65 -9.40
C GLY A 285 -3.37 8.68 -10.53
N MET A 286 -4.30 8.48 -11.48
CA MET A 286 -4.11 7.60 -12.63
C MET A 286 -2.96 8.07 -13.53
N VAL A 287 -2.87 9.37 -13.81
CA VAL A 287 -1.78 9.95 -14.61
C VAL A 287 -0.44 9.78 -13.91
N LEU A 288 -0.38 10.05 -12.61
CA LEU A 288 0.84 9.97 -11.81
C LEU A 288 1.35 8.53 -11.69
N HIS A 289 0.50 7.58 -11.32
CA HIS A 289 0.86 6.17 -11.26
C HIS A 289 1.19 5.61 -12.65
N GLY A 290 0.47 6.04 -13.70
CA GLY A 290 0.77 5.66 -15.08
C GLY A 290 2.15 6.14 -15.54
N ARG A 291 2.52 7.39 -15.19
CA ARG A 291 3.86 7.93 -15.46
C ARG A 291 4.94 7.21 -14.67
N LEU A 292 4.68 6.87 -13.41
CA LEU A 292 5.60 6.08 -12.60
C LEU A 292 5.83 4.70 -13.23
N LEU A 293 4.76 4.00 -13.61
CA LEU A 293 4.82 2.73 -14.34
C LEU A 293 5.64 2.84 -15.63
N GLN A 294 5.39 3.88 -16.43
CA GLN A 294 6.12 4.11 -17.67
C GLN A 294 7.62 4.40 -17.42
N SER A 295 7.92 5.20 -16.40
CA SER A 295 9.29 5.54 -16.03
C SER A 295 10.05 4.32 -15.52
N LEU A 296 9.42 3.53 -14.64
CA LEU A 296 9.96 2.25 -14.20
C LEU A 296 10.18 1.31 -15.38
N HIS A 297 9.25 1.24 -16.33
CA HIS A 297 9.43 0.43 -17.54
C HIS A 297 10.64 0.87 -18.35
N HIS A 298 10.79 2.17 -18.58
CA HIS A 298 11.93 2.70 -19.34
C HIS A 298 13.26 2.42 -18.62
N LYS A 299 13.33 2.72 -17.32
CA LYS A 299 14.57 2.61 -16.53
C LYS A 299 14.96 1.18 -16.19
N SER A 300 13.99 0.28 -16.05
CA SER A 300 14.26 -1.15 -15.84
C SER A 300 14.84 -1.84 -17.08
N GLN A 301 14.79 -1.25 -18.27
CA GLN A 301 15.47 -1.83 -19.44
C GLN A 301 16.98 -1.93 -19.25
N VAL A 302 17.56 -1.00 -18.47
CA VAL A 302 18.97 -1.00 -18.10
C VAL A 302 19.37 -2.30 -17.38
N LEU A 303 18.46 -2.91 -16.63
CA LEU A 303 18.71 -4.17 -15.93
C LEU A 303 18.84 -5.39 -16.87
N LYS A 304 18.53 -5.23 -18.15
CA LYS A 304 18.66 -6.28 -19.17
C LYS A 304 20.03 -6.28 -19.86
N ALA A 305 20.87 -5.28 -19.59
CA ALA A 305 22.25 -5.26 -20.10
C ALA A 305 23.13 -6.26 -19.35
N GLU A 306 24.18 -6.73 -20.01
CA GLU A 306 25.24 -7.52 -19.39
C GLU A 306 26.39 -6.58 -19.01
N TYR A 307 26.88 -6.71 -17.77
CA TYR A 307 27.90 -5.83 -17.20
C TYR A 307 29.14 -6.65 -16.91
N ASP A 308 30.28 -6.24 -17.46
CA ASP A 308 31.60 -6.81 -17.14
C ASP A 308 32.53 -5.72 -16.62
N ILE A 309 33.21 -6.01 -15.51
CA ILE A 309 34.14 -5.06 -14.87
C ILE A 309 35.54 -5.39 -15.37
N ASP A 310 36.16 -4.46 -16.09
CA ASP A 310 37.57 -4.58 -16.47
C ASP A 310 38.46 -4.26 -15.25
N TRP A 311 38.72 -5.29 -14.44
CA TRP A 311 39.59 -5.17 -13.27
C TRP A 311 41.02 -4.71 -13.58
N SER A 312 41.48 -4.87 -14.84
CA SER A 312 42.81 -4.41 -15.24
C SER A 312 42.89 -2.88 -15.37
N SER A 313 41.76 -2.22 -15.57
CA SER A 313 41.63 -0.76 -15.64
C SER A 313 41.50 -0.08 -14.26
N PHE A 314 41.47 -0.86 -13.17
CA PHE A 314 41.33 -0.33 -11.82
C PHE A 314 42.52 0.56 -11.46
N SER A 315 42.24 1.82 -11.11
CA SER A 315 43.24 2.76 -10.62
C SER A 315 42.78 3.39 -9.29
N ALA A 316 43.74 3.64 -8.40
CA ALA A 316 43.52 4.29 -7.13
C ALA A 316 44.51 5.45 -6.98
N GLU A 317 44.00 6.67 -6.97
CA GLU A 317 44.78 7.87 -6.68
C GLU A 317 44.56 8.26 -5.22
N LEU A 318 45.60 8.14 -4.40
CA LEU A 318 45.59 8.60 -3.01
C LEU A 318 45.87 10.11 -2.99
N ASN A 319 45.01 10.87 -2.33
CA ASN A 319 45.22 12.30 -2.15
C ASN A 319 46.32 12.55 -1.11
N SER A 320 47.04 13.66 -1.25
CA SER A 320 48.13 14.03 -0.33
C SER A 320 47.60 14.30 1.09
N PHE A 321 48.48 14.14 2.08
CA PHE A 321 48.16 14.31 3.50
C PHE A 321 47.67 15.74 3.85
N GLU A 322 48.04 16.74 3.07
CA GLU A 322 47.54 18.12 3.19
C GLU A 322 46.07 18.25 2.78
N ASN A 323 45.66 17.60 1.68
CA ASN A 323 44.27 17.62 1.21
C ASN A 323 43.31 16.91 2.18
N LEU A 324 43.83 15.96 2.96
CA LEU A 324 43.09 15.26 4.02
C LEU A 324 42.75 16.15 5.22
N LEU A 325 43.57 17.16 5.51
CA LEU A 325 43.31 18.12 6.59
C LEU A 325 42.25 19.15 6.21
N ASP A 326 42.10 19.42 4.90
CA ASP A 326 41.09 20.31 4.33
C ASP A 326 39.73 19.63 4.06
N GLY A 327 39.56 18.38 4.50
CA GLY A 327 38.29 17.64 4.37
C GLY A 327 38.01 17.10 2.97
N GLN A 328 39.02 16.97 2.10
CA GLN A 328 38.86 16.36 0.78
C GLN A 328 38.90 14.82 0.85
N SER A 329 38.44 14.18 -0.23
CA SER A 329 38.39 12.72 -0.37
C SER A 329 39.73 12.05 -0.12
N LEU A 330 39.74 10.86 0.49
CA LEU A 330 40.99 10.17 0.85
C LEU A 330 41.62 9.47 -0.36
N ALA A 331 40.77 8.96 -1.25
CA ALA A 331 41.15 8.27 -2.47
C ALA A 331 40.13 8.51 -3.59
N LYS A 332 40.62 8.56 -4.82
CA LYS A 332 39.79 8.47 -6.02
C LYS A 332 40.02 7.11 -6.65
N PHE A 333 38.96 6.34 -6.83
CA PHE A 333 39.02 5.07 -7.52
C PHE A 333 38.44 5.24 -8.92
N SER A 334 39.02 4.60 -9.92
CA SER A 334 38.37 4.49 -11.22
C SER A 334 38.54 3.11 -11.82
N PHE A 335 37.53 2.66 -12.55
CA PHE A 335 37.53 1.39 -13.27
C PHE A 335 36.58 1.49 -14.46
N ALA A 336 36.87 0.75 -15.53
CA ALA A 336 36.03 0.63 -16.69
C ALA A 336 35.02 -0.52 -16.50
N ILE A 337 33.80 -0.30 -16.96
CA ILE A 337 32.76 -1.30 -17.10
C ILE A 337 32.41 -1.40 -18.58
N ASP A 338 32.43 -2.61 -19.11
CA ASP A 338 31.89 -2.92 -20.42
C ASP A 338 30.41 -3.29 -20.28
N ILE A 339 29.55 -2.56 -20.97
CA ILE A 339 28.10 -2.74 -20.93
C ILE A 339 27.66 -3.25 -22.29
N HIS A 340 27.25 -4.51 -22.36
CA HIS A 340 26.70 -5.11 -23.56
C HIS A 340 25.16 -5.03 -23.54
N ASN A 341 24.56 -4.54 -24.64
CA ASN A 341 23.12 -4.51 -24.82
C ASN A 341 22.66 -5.70 -25.69
N PRO A 342 22.19 -6.81 -25.09
CA PRO A 342 21.71 -7.96 -25.85
C PRO A 342 20.30 -7.76 -26.43
N THR A 343 19.65 -6.62 -26.15
CA THR A 343 18.25 -6.39 -26.53
C THR A 343 18.12 -5.84 -27.95
N GLY A 344 16.94 -5.99 -28.54
CA GLY A 344 16.61 -5.43 -29.87
C GLY A 344 16.27 -3.94 -29.87
N TYR A 345 16.52 -3.22 -28.78
CA TYR A 345 16.20 -1.81 -28.61
C TYR A 345 17.38 -1.06 -28.00
N ASP A 346 17.52 0.22 -28.31
CA ASP A 346 18.57 1.07 -27.73
C ASP A 346 18.30 1.31 -26.23
N LEU A 347 19.35 1.20 -25.42
CA LEU A 347 19.27 1.41 -23.98
C LEU A 347 19.75 2.82 -23.63
N ILE A 348 18.85 3.61 -23.03
CA ILE A 348 19.16 4.95 -22.54
C ILE A 348 19.44 4.88 -21.04
N PHE A 349 20.69 5.12 -20.67
CA PHE A 349 21.10 5.32 -19.29
C PHE A 349 20.89 6.80 -18.97
N GLU A 350 19.97 7.10 -18.06
CA GLU A 350 19.78 8.47 -17.58
C GLU A 350 20.85 8.84 -16.56
N ASN A 351 20.87 10.11 -16.15
CA ASN A 351 21.73 10.54 -15.05
C ASN A 351 21.40 9.72 -13.79
N SER A 352 22.43 9.11 -13.21
CA SER A 352 22.29 8.26 -12.04
C SER A 352 23.39 8.54 -11.04
N LYS A 353 23.25 8.00 -9.83
CA LYS A 353 24.23 8.14 -8.76
C LYS A 353 24.70 6.78 -8.32
N LEU A 354 26.00 6.56 -8.34
CA LEU A 354 26.59 5.41 -7.66
C LEU A 354 26.87 5.83 -6.22
N VAL A 355 26.29 5.12 -5.25
CA VAL A 355 26.44 5.37 -3.83
C VAL A 355 27.08 4.13 -3.19
N MET A 356 28.19 4.34 -2.49
CA MET A 356 28.83 3.33 -1.67
C MET A 356 28.58 3.68 -0.22
N GLU A 357 27.98 2.76 0.52
CA GLU A 357 27.68 2.89 1.94
C GLU A 357 28.40 1.82 2.77
N HIS A 358 28.75 2.18 3.99
CA HIS A 358 29.24 1.28 5.02
C HIS A 358 28.55 1.65 6.33
N ASN A 359 27.92 0.68 7.01
CA ASN A 359 27.17 0.93 8.26
C ASN A 359 26.15 2.10 8.15
N HIS A 360 25.39 2.15 7.04
CA HIS A 360 24.42 3.22 6.72
C HIS A 360 25.01 4.64 6.60
N LYS A 361 26.33 4.76 6.46
CA LYS A 361 26.99 6.04 6.15
C LYS A 361 27.50 6.00 4.71
N VAL A 362 27.22 7.06 3.97
CA VAL A 362 27.75 7.24 2.61
C VAL A 362 29.25 7.45 2.67
N ILE A 363 30.01 6.53 2.07
CA ILE A 363 31.47 6.54 1.97
C ILE A 363 31.91 7.19 0.67
N SER A 364 31.18 6.94 -0.42
CA SER A 364 31.46 7.53 -1.73
C SER A 364 30.16 7.76 -2.47
N GLN A 365 30.11 8.85 -3.24
CA GLN A 365 29.03 9.11 -4.16
C GLN A 365 29.60 9.69 -5.45
N THR A 366 29.15 9.17 -6.58
CA THR A 366 29.53 9.65 -7.90
C THR A 366 28.30 9.83 -8.77
N ASP A 367 28.25 10.96 -9.46
CA ASP A 367 27.28 11.18 -10.51
C ASP A 367 27.75 10.52 -11.82
N ILE A 368 26.91 9.65 -12.37
CA ILE A 368 27.07 9.05 -13.69
C ILE A 368 26.24 9.90 -14.65
N LYS A 369 26.90 10.52 -15.63
CA LYS A 369 26.19 11.22 -16.70
C LYS A 369 25.50 10.21 -17.60
N GLY A 370 24.29 10.53 -18.04
CA GLY A 370 23.53 9.68 -18.94
C GLY A 370 24.26 9.42 -20.26
N PHE A 371 24.07 8.22 -20.81
CA PHE A 371 24.64 7.75 -22.06
C PHE A 371 23.70 6.73 -22.72
N GLU A 372 24.03 6.32 -23.94
CA GLU A 372 23.22 5.37 -24.72
C GLU A 372 24.08 4.16 -25.13
N VAL A 373 23.49 2.97 -25.14
CA VAL A 373 24.10 1.75 -25.68
C VAL A 373 23.14 1.19 -26.72
N LEU A 374 23.55 1.24 -27.99
CA LEU A 374 22.69 0.81 -29.10
C LEU A 374 22.42 -0.70 -29.04
N ALA A 375 21.34 -1.13 -29.67
CA ALA A 375 20.98 -2.55 -29.76
C ALA A 375 22.14 -3.41 -30.30
N GLY A 376 22.57 -4.42 -29.54
CA GLY A 376 23.68 -5.31 -29.90
C GLY A 376 25.08 -4.74 -29.69
N GLU A 377 25.22 -3.50 -29.23
CA GLU A 377 26.51 -2.84 -29.00
C GLU A 377 27.08 -3.16 -27.61
N THR A 378 28.41 -3.11 -27.50
CA THR A 378 29.11 -3.06 -26.21
C THR A 378 29.76 -1.69 -26.06
N ARG A 379 29.45 -0.99 -24.98
CA ARG A 379 30.02 0.33 -24.67
C ARG A 379 30.83 0.27 -23.38
N GLN A 380 32.07 0.73 -23.46
CA GLN A 380 32.91 0.89 -22.28
C GLN A 380 32.62 2.24 -21.59
N VAL A 381 32.39 2.20 -20.29
CA VAL A 381 32.12 3.37 -19.45
C VAL A 381 33.08 3.38 -18.27
N VAL A 382 33.83 4.48 -18.12
CA VAL A 382 34.75 4.65 -16.99
C VAL A 382 34.01 5.22 -15.80
N MET A 383 33.94 4.43 -14.74
CA MET A 383 33.38 4.79 -13.44
C MET A 383 34.45 5.45 -12.59
N ARG A 384 34.12 6.56 -11.92
CA ARG A 384 35.05 7.30 -11.06
C ARG A 384 34.44 7.52 -9.69
N LEU A 385 34.88 6.80 -8.68
CA LEU A 385 34.40 6.91 -7.30
C LEU A 385 35.25 7.91 -6.51
N ASP A 386 34.65 9.05 -6.14
CA ASP A 386 35.25 9.99 -5.20
C ASP A 386 34.84 9.60 -3.78
N THR A 387 35.78 9.24 -2.89
CA THR A 387 35.45 8.90 -1.49
C THR A 387 35.09 10.14 -0.68
N VAL A 388 33.81 10.35 -0.37
CA VAL A 388 33.33 11.55 0.31
C VAL A 388 33.61 11.50 1.83
N SER A 389 33.88 10.33 2.41
CA SER A 389 33.94 10.18 3.87
C SER A 389 35.27 10.53 4.53
N GLU A 390 35.19 11.27 5.65
CA GLU A 390 36.22 11.37 6.68
C GLU A 390 36.54 9.97 7.24
N PHE A 391 37.65 9.38 6.80
CA PHE A 391 38.12 8.05 7.22
C PHE A 391 38.30 7.94 8.74
N LYS A 392 38.43 9.07 9.46
CA LYS A 392 38.39 9.15 10.92
C LYS A 392 37.18 8.45 11.52
N SER A 393 36.03 8.50 10.85
CA SER A 393 34.79 7.86 11.30
C SER A 393 34.78 6.34 11.10
N LEU A 394 35.57 5.82 10.16
CA LEU A 394 35.77 4.39 9.91
C LEU A 394 36.86 3.80 10.83
N THR A 395 37.93 4.55 11.10
CA THR A 395 39.06 4.11 11.95
C THR A 395 38.80 4.21 13.45
N GLN A 396 37.71 4.86 13.90
CA GLN A 396 37.29 4.86 15.30
C GLN A 396 36.74 3.49 15.77
N LEU A 397 36.49 2.58 14.82
CA LEU A 397 36.15 1.20 15.09
C LEU A 397 37.46 0.40 15.23
N ASN A 398 37.82 0.02 16.46
CA ASN A 398 38.97 -0.86 16.77
C ASN A 398 38.81 -2.30 16.21
N ASP A 399 37.87 -2.52 15.29
CA ASP A 399 37.49 -3.82 14.79
C ASP A 399 37.66 -3.88 13.27
N TRP A 400 38.82 -4.39 12.83
CA TRP A 400 39.13 -4.63 11.42
C TRP A 400 38.14 -5.60 10.76
N SER A 401 37.45 -6.44 11.54
CA SER A 401 36.42 -7.34 10.99
C SER A 401 35.17 -6.56 10.54
N ALA A 402 34.87 -5.42 11.17
CA ALA A 402 33.76 -4.54 10.80
C ALA A 402 34.01 -3.81 9.47
N LEU A 403 35.27 -3.60 9.07
CA LEU A 403 35.62 -3.03 7.75
C LEU A 403 35.42 -4.01 6.60
N THR A 404 35.20 -5.30 6.86
CA THR A 404 34.97 -6.32 5.81
C THR A 404 33.50 -6.69 5.64
N LYS A 405 32.63 -6.17 6.50
CA LYS A 405 31.19 -6.45 6.53
C LYS A 405 30.39 -5.17 6.28
N ASP A 406 29.12 -5.32 5.90
CA ASP A 406 28.14 -4.22 5.76
C ASP A 406 28.48 -3.16 4.71
N TRP A 407 29.19 -3.56 3.65
CA TRP A 407 29.35 -2.73 2.45
C TRP A 407 28.15 -2.89 1.53
N ARG A 408 27.59 -1.76 1.10
CA ARG A 408 26.52 -1.69 0.12
C ARG A 408 26.92 -0.76 -1.02
N ILE A 409 26.84 -1.27 -2.24
CA ILE A 409 27.04 -0.48 -3.46
C ILE A 409 25.71 -0.43 -4.19
N GLU A 410 25.18 0.77 -4.38
CA GLU A 410 23.88 1.02 -4.96
C GLU A 410 23.97 1.99 -6.12
N MET A 411 23.37 1.63 -7.25
CA MET A 411 23.08 2.60 -8.30
C MET A 411 21.67 3.15 -8.07
N ARG A 412 21.58 4.47 -7.94
CA ARG A 412 20.32 5.20 -7.74
C ARG A 412 19.97 5.93 -9.03
N ILE A 413 18.86 5.52 -9.66
CA ILE A 413 18.30 6.16 -10.86
C ILE A 413 17.01 6.86 -10.46
N GLU A 414 16.80 8.13 -10.81
CA GLU A 414 15.59 8.83 -10.40
C GLU A 414 14.35 8.36 -11.20
N LEU A 415 13.39 7.63 -10.61
CA LEU A 415 12.16 7.20 -11.31
C LEU A 415 11.23 8.36 -11.61
N PHE A 416 11.10 9.25 -10.64
CA PHE A 416 10.26 10.42 -10.67
C PHE A 416 10.97 11.47 -9.83
N PRO A 417 10.69 12.78 -9.99
CA PRO A 417 11.32 13.81 -9.17
C PRO A 417 11.39 13.42 -7.68
N ASP A 418 12.61 13.31 -7.16
CA ASP A 418 12.97 12.92 -5.79
C ASP A 418 12.60 11.48 -5.35
N MET A 419 12.27 10.60 -6.29
CA MET A 419 11.93 9.19 -6.06
C MET A 419 13.02 8.27 -6.65
N PRO A 420 13.94 7.73 -5.83
CA PRO A 420 15.02 6.90 -6.33
C PRO A 420 14.57 5.47 -6.65
N PHE A 421 15.00 4.95 -7.79
CA PHE A 421 15.13 3.53 -8.11
C PHE A 421 16.48 3.06 -7.59
N ILE A 422 16.50 2.07 -6.69
CA ILE A 422 17.73 1.57 -6.11
C ILE A 422 18.05 0.21 -6.71
N ILE A 423 19.17 0.13 -7.41
CA ILE A 423 19.71 -1.12 -7.95
C ILE A 423 20.90 -1.50 -7.07
N ARG A 424 20.77 -2.59 -6.31
CA ARG A 424 21.88 -3.10 -5.49
C ARG A 424 22.87 -3.82 -6.40
N ILE A 425 24.10 -3.32 -6.45
CA ILE A 425 25.21 -3.91 -7.21
C ILE A 425 25.99 -4.90 -6.33
N MET A 426 26.16 -4.59 -5.04
CA MET A 426 26.89 -5.43 -4.09
C MET A 426 26.36 -5.22 -2.65
N GLY A 427 26.20 -6.31 -1.89
CA GLY A 427 25.84 -6.32 -0.45
C GLY A 427 24.60 -7.17 -0.14
N GLU A 428 24.65 -7.95 0.96
CA GLU A 428 23.48 -8.60 1.59
C GLU A 428 22.72 -7.63 2.49
#